data_AF-A0A2N6AGR4-F1
#
_entry.id   AF-A0A2N6AGR4-F1
#
_cell.length_a   1.000
_cell.length_b   1.000
_cell.length_c   1.000
_cell.angle_alpha   90.00
_cell.angle_beta   90.00
_cell.angle_gamma   90.00
#
_symmetry.space_group_name_H-M   'P 1'
#
loop_
_entity.id
_entity.type
_entity.pdbx_description
1 polymer ?
#
loop_
_entity_poly.entity_id
_entity_poly.type
_entity_poly.pdbx_seq_one_letter_code
_entity_poly.pdbx_strand_id
1 'polypeptide(L)'
;MNASYKTIALSFAVATLFSGTLLAKDCQCEKPKVPDCDLKTFKDDMAKNKDISVADDPAGVALQSTQDLSGALTKYASDKKCHLYVIDLDKLTQGLLKGSNITSENNKGKGKDNQKKYIAMMGDKARCAKKLGLELPIAVYPSEKK
;
A
#
# COMPACT_ATOMS: atom_id res chain seq x y z
N MET A 1 5.53 55.39 -47.26
CA MET A 1 6.67 55.03 -46.38
C MET A 1 6.08 54.78 -44.99
N ASN A 2 5.44 53.64 -44.74
CA ASN A 2 5.98 52.36 -44.27
C ASN A 2 6.78 52.48 -42.97
N ALA A 3 6.09 52.39 -41.83
CA ALA A 3 6.67 51.96 -40.56
C ALA A 3 5.99 50.65 -40.16
N SER A 4 6.77 49.57 -40.29
CA SER A 4 6.40 48.18 -40.10
C SER A 4 6.47 47.83 -38.61
N TYR A 5 5.35 47.43 -38.02
CA TYR A 5 5.31 46.92 -36.64
C TYR A 5 5.74 45.45 -36.65
N LYS A 6 6.95 45.18 -36.13
CA LYS A 6 7.42 43.83 -35.84
C LYS A 6 6.85 43.37 -34.49
N THR A 7 5.80 42.55 -34.55
CA THR A 7 5.29 41.82 -33.39
C THR A 7 6.27 40.70 -33.06
N ILE A 8 6.99 40.84 -31.93
CA ILE A 8 7.87 39.80 -31.39
C ILE A 8 6.98 38.77 -30.69
N ALA A 9 6.79 37.62 -31.31
CA ALA A 9 6.15 36.47 -30.69
C ALA A 9 7.12 35.86 -29.66
N LEU A 10 6.95 36.22 -28.38
CA LEU A 10 7.60 35.53 -27.27
C LEU A 10 7.00 34.12 -27.17
N SER A 11 7.72 33.14 -27.70
CA SER A 11 7.39 31.73 -27.54
C SER A 11 7.76 31.30 -26.12
N PHE A 12 6.77 31.18 -25.23
CA PHE A 12 6.93 30.53 -23.93
C PHE A 12 7.08 29.02 -24.15
N ALA A 13 8.32 28.56 -24.33
CA ALA A 13 8.65 27.16 -24.21
C ALA A 13 8.78 26.80 -22.72
N VAL A 14 7.65 26.64 -22.03
CA VAL A 14 7.58 25.97 -20.72
C VAL A 14 6.78 24.70 -20.92
N ALA A 15 7.44 23.64 -21.36
CA ALA A 15 6.83 22.32 -21.41
C ALA A 15 7.87 21.24 -21.18
N THR A 16 7.56 20.40 -20.19
CA THR A 16 8.09 19.05 -19.94
C THR A 16 9.37 18.89 -19.09
N LEU A 17 9.32 19.39 -17.85
CA LEU A 17 10.07 18.79 -16.74
C LEU A 17 9.20 17.81 -15.93
N PHE A 18 8.52 16.87 -16.59
CA PHE A 18 7.87 15.75 -15.89
C PHE A 18 7.80 14.52 -16.82
N SER A 19 8.94 14.02 -17.26
CA SER A 19 9.05 12.65 -17.80
C SER A 19 9.52 11.66 -16.73
N GLY A 20 9.12 11.90 -15.47
CA GLY A 20 9.28 10.97 -14.37
C GLY A 20 8.03 10.10 -14.21
N THR A 21 7.52 9.50 -15.28
CA THR A 21 6.68 8.32 -15.12
C THR A 21 7.58 7.22 -14.58
N LEU A 22 7.74 7.15 -13.26
CA LEU A 22 8.12 5.91 -12.56
C LEU A 22 6.96 4.94 -12.79
N LEU A 23 6.90 4.42 -14.01
CA LEU A 23 6.10 3.26 -14.35
C LEU A 23 6.62 2.16 -13.44
N ALA A 24 5.77 1.66 -12.55
CA ALA A 24 6.02 0.51 -11.68
C ALA A 24 6.42 -0.78 -12.44
N LYS A 25 6.62 -0.71 -13.77
CA LYS A 25 7.14 -1.75 -14.66
C LYS A 25 8.62 -2.05 -14.46
N ASP A 26 9.42 -1.15 -13.87
CA ASP A 26 10.87 -1.36 -13.73
C ASP A 26 11.30 -1.93 -12.37
N CYS A 27 10.34 -2.31 -11.51
CA CYS A 27 10.68 -3.13 -10.36
C CYS A 27 10.88 -4.58 -10.82
N GLN A 28 12.09 -4.90 -11.28
CA GLN A 28 12.55 -6.28 -11.51
C GLN A 28 12.65 -7.01 -10.15
N CYS A 29 11.49 -7.28 -9.55
CA CYS A 29 11.39 -8.11 -8.37
C CYS A 29 11.61 -9.55 -8.81
N GLU A 30 12.54 -10.25 -8.17
CA GLU A 30 12.77 -11.66 -8.46
C GLU A 30 11.47 -12.42 -8.26
N LYS A 31 11.20 -13.39 -9.16
CA LYS A 31 10.05 -14.27 -9.00
C LYS A 31 10.23 -15.07 -7.72
N PRO A 32 9.25 -15.05 -6.81
CA PRO A 32 9.38 -15.77 -5.55
C PRO A 32 9.34 -17.28 -5.79
N LYS A 33 10.04 -18.05 -4.94
CA LYS A 33 10.00 -19.52 -4.97
C LYS A 33 8.63 -20.08 -4.57
N VAL A 34 7.90 -19.34 -3.76
CA VAL A 34 6.53 -19.63 -3.31
C VAL A 34 5.60 -18.60 -3.97
N PRO A 35 4.44 -19.01 -4.52
CA PRO A 35 3.54 -18.07 -5.18
C PRO A 35 2.98 -17.02 -4.21
N ASP A 36 2.69 -15.83 -4.74
CA ASP A 36 1.94 -14.81 -4.02
C ASP A 36 0.46 -15.17 -3.97
N CYS A 37 -0.24 -14.75 -2.91
CA CYS A 37 -1.67 -15.02 -2.80
C CYS A 37 -2.46 -14.21 -3.83
N ASP A 38 -3.46 -14.85 -4.44
CA ASP A 38 -4.42 -14.19 -5.32
C ASP A 38 -5.37 -13.30 -4.49
N LEU A 39 -5.26 -11.98 -4.68
CA LEU A 39 -6.03 -11.02 -3.87
C LEU A 39 -7.54 -11.09 -4.12
N LYS A 40 -7.97 -11.53 -5.30
CA LYS A 40 -9.41 -11.69 -5.58
C LYS A 40 -9.98 -12.83 -4.73
N THR A 41 -9.35 -13.99 -4.78
CA THR A 41 -9.72 -15.16 -3.96
C THR A 41 -9.59 -14.86 -2.48
N PHE A 42 -8.57 -14.10 -2.07
CA PHE A 42 -8.41 -13.63 -0.70
C PHE A 42 -9.58 -12.75 -0.25
N LYS A 43 -9.98 -11.77 -1.07
CA LYS A 43 -11.13 -10.90 -0.80
C LYS A 43 -12.40 -11.72 -0.60
N ASP A 44 -12.66 -12.64 -1.52
CA ASP A 44 -13.84 -13.49 -1.52
C ASP A 44 -13.86 -14.44 -0.30
N ASP A 45 -12.70 -14.94 0.15
CA ASP A 45 -12.59 -15.78 1.35
C ASP A 45 -12.76 -14.98 2.65
N MET A 46 -12.16 -13.78 2.75
CA MET A 46 -12.30 -12.92 3.94
C MET A 46 -13.73 -12.40 4.11
N ALA A 47 -14.42 -12.07 3.00
CA ALA A 47 -15.80 -11.57 3.01
C ALA A 47 -16.83 -12.60 3.53
N LYS A 48 -16.45 -13.88 3.66
CA LYS A 48 -17.31 -14.91 4.28
C LYS A 48 -17.43 -14.73 5.79
N ASN A 49 -16.48 -14.03 6.42
CA ASN A 49 -16.54 -13.70 7.83
C ASN A 49 -17.28 -12.37 8.03
N LYS A 50 -18.43 -12.42 8.70
CA LYS A 50 -19.28 -11.24 8.96
C LYS A 50 -18.63 -10.21 9.88
N ASP A 51 -17.61 -10.60 10.65
CA ASP A 51 -16.86 -9.72 11.55
C ASP A 51 -15.69 -8.99 10.84
N ILE A 52 -15.52 -9.21 9.53
CA ILE A 52 -14.51 -8.57 8.71
C ILE A 52 -15.21 -7.76 7.62
N SER A 53 -15.07 -6.43 7.69
CA SER A 53 -15.41 -5.56 6.57
C SER A 53 -14.28 -5.62 5.55
N VAL A 54 -14.63 -5.80 4.28
CA VAL A 54 -13.70 -5.99 3.17
C VAL A 54 -14.04 -5.00 2.06
N ALA A 55 -13.04 -4.30 1.53
CA ALA A 55 -13.20 -3.36 0.43
C ALA A 55 -12.02 -3.43 -0.55
N ASP A 56 -12.26 -3.00 -1.80
CA ASP A 56 -11.19 -2.81 -2.77
C ASP A 56 -10.40 -1.53 -2.44
N ASP A 57 -9.08 -1.60 -2.54
CA ASP A 57 -8.17 -0.47 -2.31
C ASP A 57 -7.14 -0.38 -3.46
N PRO A 58 -6.71 0.82 -3.90
CA PRO A 58 -5.69 0.94 -4.95
C PRO A 58 -4.38 0.18 -4.67
N ALA A 59 -4.03 0.00 -3.39
CA ALA A 59 -2.88 -0.78 -2.95
C ALA A 59 -3.18 -2.29 -2.84
N GLY A 60 -4.45 -2.71 -2.81
CA GLY A 60 -4.88 -4.10 -2.80
C GLY A 60 -6.29 -4.31 -2.22
N VAL A 61 -6.39 -4.98 -1.07
CA VAL A 61 -7.65 -5.29 -0.38
C VAL A 61 -7.61 -4.71 1.03
N ALA A 62 -8.53 -3.80 1.34
CA ALA A 62 -8.68 -3.24 2.67
C ALA A 62 -9.54 -4.18 3.55
N LEU A 63 -9.11 -4.38 4.79
CA LEU A 63 -9.79 -5.16 5.81
C LEU A 63 -9.96 -4.32 7.06
N GLN A 64 -11.12 -4.44 7.69
CA GLN A 64 -11.42 -3.77 8.95
C GLN A 64 -12.16 -4.72 9.87
N SER A 65 -11.68 -4.87 11.10
CA SER A 65 -12.27 -5.76 12.10
C SER A 65 -12.05 -5.23 13.51
N THR A 66 -12.95 -5.56 14.42
CA THR A 66 -12.78 -5.32 15.87
C THR A 66 -11.79 -6.30 16.50
N GLN A 67 -11.43 -7.38 15.79
CA GLN A 67 -10.54 -8.43 16.28
C GLN A 67 -9.17 -8.39 15.58
N ASP A 68 -8.21 -9.09 16.18
CA ASP A 68 -6.93 -9.35 15.53
C ASP A 68 -7.09 -10.37 14.39
N LEU A 69 -6.65 -10.01 13.19
CA LEU A 69 -6.77 -10.87 12.01
C LEU A 69 -5.54 -11.74 11.76
N SER A 70 -4.45 -11.59 12.52
CA SER A 70 -3.19 -12.32 12.31
C SER A 70 -3.38 -13.84 12.21
N GLY A 71 -4.24 -14.44 13.05
CA GLY A 71 -4.58 -15.85 12.99
C GLY A 71 -5.29 -16.25 11.69
N ALA A 72 -6.27 -15.46 11.26
CA ALA A 72 -7.02 -15.70 10.02
C ALA A 72 -6.14 -15.52 8.77
N LEU A 73 -5.30 -14.49 8.75
CA LEU A 73 -4.33 -14.22 7.68
C LEU A 73 -3.30 -15.34 7.56
N THR A 74 -2.74 -15.79 8.68
CA THR A 74 -1.80 -16.93 8.72
C THR A 74 -2.46 -18.21 8.20
N LYS A 75 -3.69 -18.48 8.66
CA LYS A 75 -4.44 -19.66 8.22
C LYS A 75 -4.69 -19.62 6.72
N TYR A 76 -5.15 -18.48 6.19
CA TYR A 76 -5.38 -18.33 4.75
C TYR A 76 -4.11 -18.59 3.94
N ALA A 77 -2.99 -17.94 4.29
CA ALA A 77 -1.72 -18.09 3.57
C ALA A 77 -1.22 -19.54 3.59
N SER A 78 -1.38 -20.23 4.72
CA SER A 78 -1.05 -21.65 4.87
C SER A 78 -1.95 -22.55 4.02
N ASP A 79 -3.28 -22.36 4.11
CA ASP A 79 -4.26 -23.18 3.39
C ASP A 79 -4.10 -23.05 1.86
N LYS A 80 -3.76 -21.86 1.38
CA LYS A 80 -3.53 -21.57 -0.05
C LYS A 80 -2.09 -21.77 -0.50
N LYS A 81 -1.18 -22.12 0.43
CA LYS A 81 0.26 -22.31 0.18
C LYS A 81 0.90 -21.13 -0.57
N CYS A 82 0.62 -19.90 -0.12
CA CYS A 82 1.07 -18.67 -0.76
C CYS A 82 1.65 -17.68 0.25
N HIS A 83 2.37 -16.68 -0.25
CA HIS A 83 2.80 -15.52 0.55
C HIS A 83 1.74 -14.41 0.49
N LEU A 84 1.24 -14.03 1.66
CA LEU A 84 0.35 -12.88 1.81
C LEU A 84 1.11 -11.72 2.47
N TYR A 85 1.03 -10.55 1.85
CA TYR A 85 1.68 -9.33 2.32
C TYR A 85 0.62 -8.39 2.84
N VAL A 86 0.76 -7.92 4.08
CA VAL A 86 -0.25 -7.10 4.74
C VAL A 86 0.39 -5.95 5.48
N ILE A 87 -0.13 -4.75 5.29
CA ILE A 87 0.18 -3.57 6.09
C ILE A 87 -0.87 -3.43 7.19
N ASP A 88 -0.41 -3.25 8.41
CA ASP A 88 -1.22 -2.80 9.55
C ASP A 88 -1.20 -1.26 9.57
N LEU A 89 -2.35 -0.62 9.39
CA LEU A 89 -2.44 0.84 9.27
C LEU A 89 -2.08 1.54 10.59
N ASP A 90 -2.33 0.91 11.74
CA ASP A 90 -1.97 1.49 13.02
C ASP A 90 -0.44 1.51 13.17
N LYS A 91 0.25 0.45 12.73
CA LYS A 91 1.72 0.43 12.71
C LYS A 91 2.31 1.41 11.72
N LEU A 92 1.68 1.55 10.54
CA LEU A 92 2.11 2.51 9.52
C LEU A 92 2.01 3.94 10.04
N THR A 93 0.86 4.33 10.59
CA THR A 93 0.64 5.67 11.15
C THR A 93 1.59 5.97 12.31
N GLN A 94 1.82 5.00 13.21
CA GLN A 94 2.81 5.14 14.27
C GLN A 94 4.24 5.33 13.73
N GLY A 95 4.63 4.62 12.67
CA GLY A 95 5.93 4.78 12.03
C GLY A 95 6.11 6.17 11.40
N LEU A 96 5.10 6.64 10.66
CA LEU A 96 5.12 7.97 10.03
C LEU A 96 5.18 9.11 11.05
N LEU A 97 4.47 8.96 12.17
CA LEU A 97 4.49 9.95 13.26
C LEU A 97 5.84 9.99 14.00
N LYS A 98 6.55 8.87 14.14
CA LYS A 98 7.87 8.85 14.78
C LYS A 98 8.95 9.56 13.94
N GLY A 99 8.83 9.52 12.61
CA GLY A 99 9.77 10.19 11.70
C GLY A 99 9.52 11.68 11.51
N SER A 100 8.37 12.18 11.95
CA SER A 100 8.04 13.60 11.92
C SER A 100 8.34 14.20 13.29
N ASN A 101 9.15 15.27 13.35
CA ASN A 101 9.43 16.05 14.57
C ASN A 101 8.19 16.84 15.04
N ILE A 102 7.01 16.24 14.98
CA ILE A 102 5.78 16.80 15.47
C ILE A 102 5.73 16.39 16.93
N THR A 103 6.06 17.33 17.81
CA THR A 103 5.78 17.22 19.24
C THR A 103 4.29 16.93 19.35
N SER A 104 3.96 15.68 19.67
CA SER A 104 2.59 15.18 19.72
C SER A 104 1.88 15.69 21.00
N GLU A 105 1.86 17.01 21.18
CA GLU A 105 0.96 17.69 22.10
C GLU A 105 -0.38 17.89 21.39
N ASN A 106 -1.44 17.49 22.07
CA ASN A 106 -2.85 17.62 21.68
C ASN A 106 -3.35 16.63 20.61
N ASN A 107 -3.74 15.44 21.07
CA ASN A 107 -5.02 14.86 20.65
C ASN A 107 -5.56 13.86 21.70
N LYS A 108 -6.02 14.39 22.84
CA LYS A 108 -7.15 13.79 23.55
C LYS A 108 -8.42 14.11 22.75
N GLY A 109 -8.60 13.42 21.62
CA GLY A 109 -9.68 13.63 20.67
C GLY A 109 -10.45 12.33 20.43
N LYS A 110 -11.50 12.15 21.24
CA LYS A 110 -12.79 11.48 20.95
C LYS A 110 -12.81 10.24 20.02
N GLY A 111 -13.14 9.10 20.62
CA GLY A 111 -13.70 7.92 19.96
C GLY A 111 -12.63 6.91 19.54
N LYS A 112 -12.18 6.06 20.48
CA LYS A 112 -11.47 4.83 20.12
C LYS A 112 -12.45 3.91 19.41
N ASP A 113 -12.56 4.09 18.10
CA ASP A 113 -13.03 3.01 17.24
C ASP A 113 -11.96 1.92 17.35
N ASN A 114 -12.23 0.87 18.13
CA ASN A 114 -11.29 -0.23 18.41
C ASN A 114 -11.11 -1.14 17.17
N GLN A 115 -11.36 -0.61 15.97
CA GLN A 115 -11.33 -1.32 14.72
C GLN A 115 -9.93 -1.26 14.15
N LYS A 116 -9.31 -2.44 14.08
CA LYS A 116 -8.03 -2.64 13.43
C LYS A 116 -8.21 -2.63 11.92
N LYS A 117 -7.34 -1.92 11.22
CA LYS A 117 -7.36 -1.76 9.76
C LYS A 117 -6.11 -2.34 9.14
N TYR A 118 -6.29 -3.08 8.05
CA TYR A 118 -5.22 -3.74 7.32
C TYR A 118 -5.39 -3.53 5.83
N ILE A 119 -4.28 -3.53 5.08
CA ILE A 119 -4.28 -3.61 3.62
C ILE A 119 -3.47 -4.84 3.20
N ALA A 120 -4.13 -5.82 2.60
CA ALA A 120 -3.46 -6.91 1.90
C ALA A 120 -3.03 -6.43 0.50
N MET A 121 -1.77 -6.64 0.14
CA MET A 121 -1.15 -6.10 -1.06
C MET A 121 -0.71 -7.19 -2.03
N MET A 122 -0.57 -6.81 -3.31
CA MET A 122 0.02 -7.71 -4.30
C MET A 122 1.51 -7.92 -3.97
N GLY A 123 1.97 -9.17 -4.09
CA GLY A 123 3.31 -9.54 -3.63
C GLY A 123 4.44 -8.86 -4.42
N ASP A 124 4.25 -8.61 -5.71
CA ASP A 124 5.19 -7.86 -6.54
C ASP A 124 5.35 -6.41 -6.07
N LYS A 125 4.24 -5.71 -5.78
CA LYS A 125 4.23 -4.36 -5.21
C LYS A 125 4.87 -4.34 -3.82
N ALA A 126 4.54 -5.31 -2.97
CA ALA A 126 5.09 -5.39 -1.62
C ALA A 126 6.62 -5.62 -1.63
N ARG A 127 7.11 -6.53 -2.49
CA ARG A 127 8.55 -6.75 -2.68
C ARG A 127 9.24 -5.53 -3.29
N CYS A 128 8.59 -4.86 -4.23
CA CYS A 128 9.11 -3.65 -4.85
C CYS A 128 9.31 -2.53 -3.82
N ALA A 129 8.31 -2.29 -2.96
CA ALA A 129 8.40 -1.28 -1.91
C ALA A 129 9.64 -1.50 -1.01
N LYS A 130 9.91 -2.76 -0.64
CA LYS A 130 11.11 -3.12 0.12
C LYS A 130 12.41 -2.85 -0.64
N LYS A 131 12.47 -3.16 -1.94
CA LYS A 131 13.65 -2.90 -2.79
C LYS A 131 13.91 -1.40 -2.97
N LEU A 132 12.87 -0.58 -2.99
CA LEU A 132 12.96 0.88 -3.07
C LEU A 132 13.38 1.54 -1.74
N GLY A 133 13.72 0.74 -0.72
CA GLY A 133 14.13 1.26 0.59
C GLY A 133 12.98 1.91 1.37
N LEU A 134 11.73 1.67 0.98
CA LEU A 134 10.58 2.15 1.74
C LEU A 134 10.43 1.29 3.00
N GLU A 135 10.60 1.89 4.17
CA GLU A 135 10.40 1.24 5.48
C GLU A 135 8.91 1.11 5.83
N LEU A 136 8.15 0.48 4.94
CA LEU A 136 6.74 0.18 5.20
C LEU A 136 6.63 -1.04 6.13
N PRO A 137 5.73 -1.02 7.14
CA PRO A 137 5.52 -2.13 8.05
C PRO A 137 4.69 -3.24 7.37
N ILE A 138 5.27 -3.87 6.35
CA ILE A 138 4.68 -4.96 5.60
C ILE A 138 4.98 -6.28 6.33
N ALA A 139 3.96 -6.88 6.93
CA ALA A 139 4.03 -8.24 7.45
C ALA A 139 3.93 -9.25 6.30
N VAL A 140 4.76 -10.29 6.34
CA VAL A 140 4.71 -11.43 5.40
C VAL A 140 4.16 -12.63 6.16
N TYR A 141 2.99 -13.12 5.73
CA TYR A 141 2.39 -14.35 6.23
C TYR A 141 2.82 -15.51 5.30
N PRO A 142 3.60 -16.49 5.81
CA PRO A 142 4.16 -17.57 5.00
C PRO A 142 3.15 -18.68 4.68
N SER A 143 3.48 -19.46 3.65
CA SER A 143 2.77 -20.67 3.23
C SER A 143 2.87 -21.84 4.22
N GLU A 144 3.79 -21.75 5.18
CA GLU A 144 4.04 -22.76 6.20
C GLU A 144 4.12 -22.08 7.56
N LYS A 145 3.44 -22.66 8.57
CA LYS A 145 3.63 -22.24 9.96
C LYS A 145 5.04 -22.64 10.38
N LYS A 146 5.90 -21.66 10.66
CA LYS A 146 7.18 -21.88 11.33
C LYS A 146 6.96 -22.25 12.79
#